data_AF-A0A0G2HSC3-F1
#
_entry.id   AF-A0A0G2HSC3-F1
#
_cell.length_a   1.000
_cell.length_b   1.000
_cell.length_c   1.000
_cell.angle_alpha   90.00
_cell.angle_beta   90.00
_cell.angle_gamma   90.00
#
_symmetry.space_group_name_H-M   'P 1'
#
loop_
_entity.id
_entity.type
_entity.pdbx_description
1 polymer ?
#
loop_
_entity_poly.entity_id
_entity_poly.type
_entity_poly.pdbx_seq_one_letter_code
_entity_poly.pdbx_strand_id
1 'polypeptide(L)'
;MPRDRFPWMAEQWDAARAAMVRGDPRPKLIFPIIISDSSPITSKAKLEEITGPVAAEVEWAHRGSAMKDTEDTNAEKIMYCIVEGKQWDLIQERSETRMVILWVNGQKKYGWLVALSATHSLSLLSRLPRKLLHMILTQLDLCTLTDFRVINKNAMALVDSLPAYVAITTHGLTALRP
;
A
#
# COMPACT_ATOMS: atom_id res chain seq x y z
N MET A 1 -18.76 17.44 2.95
CA MET A 1 -18.37 16.25 3.74
C MET A 1 -16.87 16.06 3.62
N PRO A 2 -16.15 15.73 4.70
CA PRO A 2 -14.69 15.81 4.72
C PRO A 2 -14.10 14.74 3.80
N ARG A 3 -13.41 15.19 2.75
CA ARG A 3 -12.90 14.39 1.63
C ARG A 3 -11.58 13.66 1.95
N ASP A 4 -11.11 13.76 3.19
CA ASP A 4 -9.72 13.46 3.58
C ASP A 4 -9.58 12.28 4.57
N ARG A 5 -10.58 11.40 4.69
CA ARG A 5 -10.46 10.16 5.49
C ARG A 5 -10.10 8.99 4.59
N PHE A 6 -8.98 8.33 4.85
CA PHE A 6 -8.61 7.02 4.28
C PHE A 6 -8.42 6.02 5.44
N PRO A 7 -8.72 4.72 5.28
CA PRO A 7 -9.29 4.07 4.09
C PRO A 7 -10.77 4.38 3.90
N TRP A 8 -11.20 4.40 2.64
CA TRP A 8 -12.61 4.52 2.27
C TRP A 8 -13.33 3.18 2.39
N MET A 9 -14.50 3.22 3.02
CA MET A 9 -15.45 2.11 3.00
C MET A 9 -15.98 1.90 1.57
N ALA A 10 -16.48 0.70 1.27
CA ALA A 10 -17.04 0.37 -0.05
C ALA A 10 -18.12 1.39 -0.49
N GLU A 11 -18.99 1.80 0.44
CA GLU A 11 -20.03 2.80 0.21
C GLU A 11 -19.46 4.17 -0.19
N GLN A 12 -18.29 4.54 0.36
CA GLN A 12 -17.62 5.79 0.01
C GLN A 12 -17.00 5.71 -1.38
N TRP A 13 -16.47 4.54 -1.77
CA TRP A 13 -16.04 4.27 -3.13
C TRP A 13 -17.20 4.32 -4.12
N ASP A 14 -18.36 3.76 -3.76
CA ASP A 14 -19.55 3.78 -4.61
C ASP A 14 -20.12 5.18 -4.77
N ALA A 15 -20.23 5.94 -3.67
CA ALA A 15 -20.64 7.33 -3.71
C ALA A 15 -19.68 8.19 -4.54
N ALA A 16 -18.37 7.98 -4.40
CA ALA A 16 -17.37 8.68 -5.19
C ALA A 16 -17.45 8.33 -6.68
N ARG A 17 -17.65 7.06 -7.02
CA ARG A 17 -17.86 6.63 -8.42
C ARG A 17 -19.13 7.25 -9.01
N ALA A 18 -20.24 7.22 -8.27
CA ALA A 18 -21.49 7.84 -8.72
C ALA A 18 -21.33 9.35 -8.93
N ALA A 19 -20.56 10.04 -8.08
CA ALA A 19 -20.24 11.45 -8.24
C ALA A 19 -19.40 11.72 -9.50
N MET A 20 -18.37 10.91 -9.76
CA MET A 20 -17.58 11.03 -10.99
C MET A 20 -18.42 10.85 -12.25
N VAL A 21 -19.38 9.90 -12.25
CA VAL A 21 -20.30 9.67 -13.38
C VAL A 21 -21.16 10.90 -13.66
N ARG A 22 -21.50 11.69 -12.63
CA ARG A 22 -22.24 12.96 -12.76
C ARG A 22 -21.36 14.14 -13.18
N GLY A 23 -20.05 13.95 -13.35
CA GLY A 23 -19.08 15.00 -13.67
C GLY A 23 -18.52 15.74 -12.46
N ASP A 24 -18.78 15.26 -11.23
CA ASP A 24 -18.20 15.86 -10.04
C ASP A 24 -16.67 15.65 -10.02
N PRO A 25 -15.90 16.58 -9.42
CA PRO A 25 -14.45 16.45 -9.31
C PRO A 25 -14.06 15.15 -8.62
N ARG A 26 -13.01 14.49 -9.15
CA ARG A 26 -12.45 13.31 -8.50
C ARG A 26 -12.06 13.64 -7.07
N PRO A 27 -12.31 12.71 -6.13
CA PRO A 27 -11.88 12.86 -4.77
C PRO A 27 -10.36 12.91 -4.70
N LYS A 28 -9.88 13.65 -3.70
CA LYS A 28 -8.47 13.80 -3.45
C LYS A 28 -7.95 12.52 -2.81
N LEU A 29 -7.22 11.73 -3.58
CA LEU A 29 -6.53 10.56 -3.03
C LEU A 29 -5.30 11.04 -2.26
N ILE A 30 -5.19 10.60 -1.02
CA ILE A 30 -4.12 10.97 -0.10
C ILE A 30 -3.45 9.72 0.46
N PHE A 31 -2.13 9.78 0.63
CA PHE A 31 -1.30 8.63 1.00
C PHE A 31 -0.33 9.01 2.12
N PRO A 32 -0.42 8.43 3.33
CA PRO A 32 0.57 8.65 4.38
C PRO A 32 1.90 7.98 4.06
N ILE A 33 2.96 8.76 3.87
CA ILE A 33 4.33 8.28 3.64
C ILE A 33 5.09 8.35 4.96
N ILE A 34 5.71 7.24 5.34
CA ILE A 34 6.47 7.15 6.59
C ILE A 34 7.82 7.85 6.42
N ILE A 35 8.11 8.75 7.36
CA ILE A 35 9.39 9.43 7.51
C ILE A 35 10.17 8.71 8.59
N SER A 36 11.32 8.15 8.23
CA SER A 36 12.13 7.34 9.15
C SER A 36 13.58 7.31 8.69
N ASP A 37 14.52 7.24 9.64
CA ASP A 37 15.94 7.00 9.36
C ASP A 37 16.20 5.62 8.73
N SER A 38 15.23 4.71 8.80
CA SER A 38 15.26 3.41 8.14
C SER A 38 14.76 3.42 6.68
N SER A 39 14.43 4.60 6.15
CA SER A 39 13.87 4.84 4.82
C SER A 39 14.74 5.83 4.05
N PRO A 40 14.79 5.78 2.70
CA PRO A 40 15.37 6.86 1.89
C PRO A 40 14.70 8.22 2.17
N ILE A 41 13.45 8.20 2.62
CA ILE A 41 12.69 9.38 3.01
C ILE A 41 12.86 9.59 4.52
N THR A 42 13.98 10.20 4.89
CA THR A 42 14.33 10.52 6.28
C THR A 42 13.72 11.84 6.76
N SER A 43 13.21 12.66 5.85
CA SER A 43 12.62 13.97 6.17
C SER A 43 11.62 14.42 5.09
N LYS A 44 10.82 15.45 5.40
CA LYS A 44 9.94 16.11 4.42
C LYS A 44 10.73 16.66 3.23
N ALA A 45 11.91 17.24 3.45
CA ALA A 45 12.75 17.74 2.36
C ALA A 45 13.16 16.62 1.38
N LYS A 46 13.46 15.42 1.88
CA LYS A 46 13.74 14.26 1.01
C LYS A 46 12.53 13.71 0.29
N LEU A 47 11.35 13.82 0.89
CA LEU A 47 10.10 13.53 0.21
C LEU A 47 9.89 14.50 -0.96
N GLU A 48 10.07 15.80 -0.71
CA GLU A 48 9.87 16.87 -1.69
C GLU A 48 10.86 16.83 -2.86
N GLU A 49 12.08 16.35 -2.65
CA GLU A 49 13.05 16.09 -3.74
C GLU A 49 12.52 15.07 -4.76
N ILE A 50 11.72 14.10 -4.30
CA ILE A 50 11.15 13.04 -5.13
C ILE A 50 9.86 13.51 -5.78
N THR A 51 8.99 14.15 -5.00
CA THR A 51 7.60 14.43 -5.39
C THR A 51 7.32 15.86 -5.82
N GLY A 52 8.29 16.76 -5.66
CA GLY A 52 8.04 18.20 -5.63
C GLY A 52 7.39 18.62 -4.30
N PRO A 53 7.05 19.92 -4.16
CA PRO A 53 6.57 20.50 -2.90
C PRO A 53 5.37 19.75 -2.29
N VAL A 54 5.42 19.49 -0.98
CA VAL A 54 4.37 18.78 -0.24
C VAL A 54 3.69 19.73 0.73
N ALA A 55 2.39 19.95 0.52
CA ALA A 55 1.62 20.91 1.31
C ALA A 55 1.37 20.46 2.77
N ALA A 56 1.30 19.15 3.01
CA ALA A 56 1.04 18.62 4.35
C ALA A 56 2.27 18.75 5.25
N GLU A 57 2.06 18.95 6.54
CA GLU A 57 3.11 18.90 7.54
C GLU A 57 3.40 17.47 7.98
N VAL A 58 4.53 17.30 8.69
CA VAL A 58 4.88 16.02 9.30
C VAL A 58 4.08 15.85 10.57
N GLU A 59 3.41 14.70 10.69
CA GLU A 59 2.58 14.34 11.82
C GLU A 59 3.09 13.06 12.49
N TRP A 60 2.63 12.81 13.72
CA TRP A 60 2.93 11.61 14.48
C TRP A 60 1.75 10.64 14.51
N ALA A 61 2.05 9.36 14.46
CA ALA A 61 1.10 8.25 14.61
C ALA A 61 1.69 7.17 15.51
N HIS A 62 0.85 6.29 16.04
CA HIS A 62 1.32 5.04 16.64
C HIS A 62 1.39 3.94 15.57
N ARG A 63 2.39 3.07 15.62
CA ARG A 63 2.46 1.88 14.77
C ARG A 63 1.33 0.94 15.13
N GLY A 64 0.51 0.60 14.16
CA GLY A 64 -0.50 -0.44 14.30
C GLY A 64 0.04 -1.83 13.98
N SER A 65 -0.79 -2.82 14.28
CA SER A 65 -0.54 -4.22 13.92
C SER A 65 -1.69 -4.74 13.07
N ALA A 66 -1.39 -5.67 12.17
CA ALA A 66 -2.42 -6.38 11.42
C ALA A 66 -3.26 -7.27 12.35
N MET A 67 -2.63 -7.82 13.38
CA MET A 67 -3.22 -8.76 14.34
C MET A 67 -4.07 -8.09 15.43
N LYS A 68 -3.95 -6.76 15.58
CA LYS A 68 -4.68 -6.00 16.61
C LYS A 68 -5.59 -4.97 15.95
N ASP A 69 -6.83 -4.92 16.42
CA ASP A 69 -7.83 -3.93 15.98
C ASP A 69 -8.08 -2.84 17.02
N THR A 70 -7.25 -2.78 18.06
CA THR A 70 -7.24 -1.71 19.05
C THR A 70 -5.94 -0.92 18.98
N GLU A 71 -6.05 0.39 19.23
CA GLU A 71 -4.88 1.26 19.37
C GLU A 71 -4.11 0.89 20.63
N ASP A 72 -2.80 0.70 20.48
CA ASP A 72 -1.87 0.48 21.58
C ASP A 72 -1.09 1.78 21.78
N THR A 73 -1.42 2.52 22.83
CA THR A 73 -0.80 3.83 23.11
C THR A 73 0.67 3.74 23.51
N ASN A 74 1.15 2.53 23.81
CA ASN A 74 2.57 2.25 24.08
C ASN A 74 3.30 1.76 22.83
N ALA A 75 2.62 1.64 21.69
CA ALA A 75 3.27 1.26 20.44
C ALA A 75 4.27 2.33 19.97
N GLU A 76 5.21 1.90 19.13
CA GLU A 76 6.21 2.76 18.51
C GLU A 76 5.56 4.00 17.87
N LYS A 77 6.07 5.19 18.20
CA LYS A 77 5.66 6.43 17.53
C LYS A 77 6.41 6.58 16.21
N ILE A 78 5.67 6.89 15.16
CA ILE A 78 6.18 7.00 13.80
C ILE A 78 5.78 8.35 13.22
N MET A 79 6.71 8.99 12.52
CA MET A 79 6.42 10.18 11.73
C MET A 79 5.90 9.81 10.35
N TYR A 80 4.93 10.57 9.86
CA TYR A 80 4.43 10.43 8.50
C TYR A 80 4.10 11.79 7.90
N CYS A 81 4.05 11.86 6.57
CA CYS A 81 3.59 13.03 5.84
C CYS A 81 2.61 12.59 4.76
N ILE A 82 1.55 13.38 4.54
CA ILE A 82 0.51 13.04 3.58
C ILE A 82 0.88 13.57 2.20
N VAL A 83 0.85 12.70 1.19
CA VAL A 83 1.04 13.09 -0.22
C VAL A 83 -0.22 12.86 -1.04
N GLU A 84 -0.36 13.59 -2.13
CA GLU A 84 -1.46 13.44 -3.08
C GLU A 84 -1.21 12.31 -4.09
N GLY A 85 -2.25 11.84 -4.79
CA GLY A 85 -2.15 10.76 -5.78
C GLY A 85 -1.03 10.94 -6.81
N LYS A 86 -0.85 12.13 -7.39
CA LYS A 86 0.24 12.36 -8.36
C LYS A 86 1.64 12.21 -7.75
N GLN A 87 1.78 12.60 -6.47
CA GLN A 87 3.03 12.49 -5.74
C GLN A 87 3.30 11.04 -5.34
N TRP A 88 2.25 10.30 -4.99
CA TRP A 88 2.29 8.87 -4.77
C TRP A 88 2.76 8.11 -6.01
N ASP A 89 2.23 8.44 -7.19
CA ASP A 89 2.65 7.83 -8.46
C ASP A 89 4.16 7.96 -8.68
N LEU A 90 4.73 9.15 -8.44
CA LEU A 90 6.18 9.40 -8.54
C LEU A 90 7.01 8.54 -7.58
N ILE A 91 6.52 8.31 -6.36
CA ILE A 91 7.19 7.45 -5.38
C ILE A 91 7.18 6.00 -5.87
N GLN A 92 6.04 5.51 -6.38
CA GLN A 92 5.91 4.13 -6.87
C GLN A 92 6.72 3.86 -8.14
N GLU A 93 6.92 4.87 -8.98
CA GLU A 93 7.78 4.77 -10.16
C GLU A 93 9.24 4.56 -9.78
N ARG A 94 9.71 5.22 -8.72
CA ARG A 94 11.13 5.33 -8.38
C ARG A 94 11.58 4.40 -7.26
N SER A 95 10.65 3.93 -6.44
CA SER A 95 10.99 3.24 -5.20
C SER A 95 10.08 2.06 -4.92
N GLU A 96 10.61 1.07 -4.20
CA GLU A 96 9.79 0.05 -3.57
C GLU A 96 9.18 0.59 -2.28
N THR A 97 7.92 0.24 -2.02
CA THR A 97 7.20 0.69 -0.83
C THR A 97 6.61 -0.50 -0.10
N ARG A 98 6.68 -0.50 1.22
CA ARG A 98 6.06 -1.50 2.08
C ARG A 98 4.93 -0.87 2.87
N MET A 99 3.79 -1.53 2.90
CA MET A 99 2.64 -1.10 3.69
C MET A 99 2.96 -1.21 5.19
N VAL A 100 2.57 -0.19 5.95
CA VAL A 100 2.65 -0.10 7.40
C VAL A 100 1.27 0.31 7.92
N ILE A 101 0.81 -0.32 9.00
CA ILE A 101 -0.44 0.06 9.65
C ILE A 101 -0.12 1.16 10.67
N LEU A 102 -0.96 2.19 10.68
CA LEU A 102 -0.87 3.34 11.58
C LEU A 102 -2.16 3.45 12.39
N TRP A 103 -2.04 3.99 13.59
CA TRP A 103 -3.15 4.53 14.37
C TRP A 103 -3.02 6.04 14.40
N VAL A 104 -4.03 6.71 13.85
CA VAL A 104 -4.12 8.18 13.80
C VAL A 104 -5.47 8.57 14.40
N ASN A 105 -5.44 9.24 15.55
CA ASN A 105 -6.64 9.71 16.26
C ASN A 105 -7.68 8.59 16.49
N GLY A 106 -7.26 7.41 16.98
CA GLY A 106 -8.15 6.28 17.20
C GLY A 106 -8.64 5.57 15.94
N GLN A 107 -8.08 5.88 14.76
CA GLN A 107 -8.42 5.24 13.50
C GLN A 107 -7.24 4.47 12.91
N LYS A 108 -7.48 3.21 12.56
CA LYS A 108 -6.55 2.36 11.83
C LYS A 108 -6.45 2.86 10.39
N LYS A 109 -5.24 3.20 9.97
CA LYS A 109 -4.90 3.68 8.62
C LYS A 109 -3.77 2.87 8.02
N TYR A 110 -3.69 2.90 6.71
CA TYR A 110 -2.55 2.38 5.97
C TYR A 110 -1.62 3.54 5.64
N GLY A 111 -0.32 3.31 5.82
CA GLY A 111 0.76 4.15 5.35
C GLY A 111 1.79 3.32 4.59
N TRP A 112 2.73 4.02 3.97
CA TRP A 112 3.74 3.41 3.11
C TRP A 112 5.14 3.83 3.54
N LEU A 113 5.95 2.85 3.90
CA LEU A 113 7.37 3.04 4.15
C LEU A 113 8.12 2.80 2.84
N VAL A 114 8.85 3.80 2.38
CA VAL A 114 9.76 3.61 1.25
C VAL A 114 10.89 2.71 1.71
N ALA A 115 11.01 1.55 1.07
CA ALA A 115 12.11 0.66 1.37
C ALA A 115 13.40 1.32 0.90
N LEU A 116 14.42 1.32 1.75
CA LEU A 116 15.80 1.37 1.25
C LEU A 116 15.83 0.31 0.15
N SER A 117 16.35 0.64 -1.02
CA SER A 117 16.54 -0.32 -2.11
C SER A 117 17.59 -1.35 -1.69
N ALA A 118 17.23 -2.13 -0.69
CA ALA A 118 17.69 -3.46 -0.47
C ALA A 118 17.15 -4.23 -1.67
N THR A 119 17.94 -4.19 -2.74
CA THR A 119 18.31 -5.39 -3.50
C THR A 119 18.43 -6.65 -2.63
N HIS A 120 18.52 -6.54 -1.29
CA HIS A 120 18.60 -7.61 -0.32
C HIS A 120 17.31 -8.32 0.14
N SER A 121 16.11 -7.73 0.19
CA SER A 121 14.96 -8.49 0.76
C SER A 121 14.39 -9.51 -0.22
N LEU A 122 14.42 -9.19 -1.52
CA LEU A 122 14.18 -10.16 -2.59
C LEU A 122 15.45 -10.88 -3.04
N SER A 123 16.67 -10.48 -2.63
CA SER A 123 17.89 -11.26 -2.97
C SER A 123 17.76 -12.73 -2.56
N LEU A 124 16.98 -13.05 -1.52
CA LEU A 124 16.79 -14.43 -1.08
C LEU A 124 15.77 -15.19 -1.95
N LEU A 125 14.65 -14.56 -2.33
CA LEU A 125 13.65 -15.19 -3.21
C LEU A 125 14.11 -15.20 -4.68
N SER A 126 14.79 -14.15 -5.15
CA SER A 126 15.35 -14.09 -6.51
C SER A 126 16.48 -15.09 -6.74
N ARG A 127 17.09 -15.60 -5.65
CA ARG A 127 18.07 -16.70 -5.69
C ARG A 127 17.41 -18.08 -5.81
N LEU A 128 16.11 -18.20 -5.50
CA LEU A 128 15.39 -19.43 -5.71
C LEU A 128 15.01 -19.56 -7.20
N PRO A 129 15.24 -20.74 -7.81
CA PRO A 129 14.71 -21.04 -9.12
C PRO A 129 13.21 -20.76 -9.18
N ARG A 130 12.74 -20.10 -10.25
CA ARG A 130 11.35 -19.70 -10.43
C ARG A 130 10.34 -20.84 -10.19
N LYS A 131 10.73 -22.07 -10.53
CA LYS A 131 9.93 -23.28 -10.30
C LYS A 131 9.63 -23.53 -8.81
N LEU A 132 10.58 -23.29 -7.92
CA LEU A 132 10.38 -23.44 -6.47
C LEU A 132 9.49 -22.33 -5.91
N LEU A 133 9.66 -21.10 -6.38
CA LEU A 133 8.79 -19.98 -6.02
C LEU A 133 7.34 -20.25 -6.40
N HIS A 134 7.11 -20.72 -7.63
CA HIS A 134 5.77 -21.10 -8.07
C HIS A 134 5.16 -22.18 -7.18
N MET A 135 5.93 -23.20 -6.83
CA MET A 135 5.47 -24.30 -5.98
C MET A 135 5.08 -23.84 -4.57
N ILE A 136 5.84 -22.93 -3.97
CA ILE A 136 5.53 -22.34 -2.66
C ILE A 136 4.27 -21.48 -2.76
N LEU A 137 4.21 -20.59 -3.75
CA LEU A 137 3.07 -19.68 -3.91
C LEU A 137 1.77 -20.42 -4.21
N THR A 138 1.81 -21.55 -4.92
CA THR A 138 0.61 -22.39 -5.15
C THR A 138 0.05 -23.03 -3.88
N GLN A 139 0.80 -23.07 -2.78
CA GLN A 139 0.34 -23.59 -1.50
C GLN A 139 -0.25 -22.52 -0.58
N LEU A 140 -0.09 -21.24 -0.93
CA LEU A 140 -0.65 -20.14 -0.16
C LEU A 140 -2.14 -19.98 -0.47
N ASP A 141 -2.91 -19.57 0.54
CA ASP A 141 -4.30 -19.21 0.34
C ASP A 141 -4.42 -17.93 -0.51
N LEU A 142 -5.61 -17.74 -1.09
CA LEU A 142 -5.86 -16.64 -2.01
C LEU A 142 -5.67 -15.26 -1.35
N CYS A 143 -6.04 -15.10 -0.08
CA CYS A 143 -5.88 -13.84 0.64
C CYS A 143 -4.39 -13.52 0.79
N THR A 144 -3.60 -14.47 1.27
CA THR A 144 -2.15 -14.34 1.40
C THR A 144 -1.46 -14.05 0.06
N LEU A 145 -1.92 -14.67 -1.04
CA LEU A 145 -1.42 -14.37 -2.38
C LEU A 145 -1.74 -12.95 -2.83
N THR A 146 -2.94 -12.46 -2.53
CA THR A 146 -3.37 -11.12 -2.90
C THR A 146 -2.61 -10.05 -2.10
N ASP A 147 -2.34 -10.33 -0.82
CA ASP A 147 -1.48 -9.50 0.03
C ASP A 147 -0.03 -9.51 -0.43
N PHE A 148 0.50 -10.68 -0.82
CA PHE A 148 1.84 -10.79 -1.37
C PHE A 148 2.00 -10.01 -2.68
N ARG A 149 0.97 -10.04 -3.54
CA ARG A 149 0.95 -9.33 -4.83
C ARG A 149 1.19 -7.83 -4.70
N VAL A 150 0.75 -7.19 -3.62
CA VAL A 150 0.85 -5.73 -3.43
C VAL A 150 2.14 -5.28 -2.75
N ILE A 151 3.05 -6.20 -2.40
CA ILE A 151 4.29 -5.88 -1.70
C ILE A 151 5.27 -5.08 -2.58
N ASN A 152 5.48 -5.48 -3.84
CA ASN A 152 6.24 -4.73 -4.83
C ASN A 152 5.99 -5.25 -6.27
N LYS A 153 6.54 -4.56 -7.28
CA LYS A 153 6.38 -4.90 -8.71
C LYS A 153 6.86 -6.31 -9.08
N ASN A 154 7.88 -6.83 -8.40
CA ASN A 154 8.39 -8.18 -8.64
C ASN A 154 7.46 -9.25 -8.07
N ALA A 155 6.93 -9.04 -6.86
CA ALA A 155 5.92 -9.91 -6.27
C ALA A 155 4.64 -9.91 -7.11
N MET A 156 4.23 -8.74 -7.61
CA MET A 156 3.11 -8.61 -8.55
C MET A 156 3.34 -9.44 -9.81
N ALA A 157 4.48 -9.27 -10.49
CA ALA A 157 4.81 -10.02 -11.70
C ALA A 157 4.93 -11.54 -11.44
N LEU A 158 5.40 -11.94 -10.25
CA LEU A 158 5.51 -13.34 -9.87
C LEU A 158 4.13 -13.96 -9.63
N VAL A 159 3.23 -13.28 -8.92
CA VAL A 159 1.84 -13.74 -8.72
C VAL A 159 1.06 -13.76 -10.03
N ASP A 160 1.21 -12.73 -10.86
CA ASP A 160 0.56 -12.65 -12.18
C ASP A 160 1.07 -13.72 -13.17
N SER A 161 2.23 -14.34 -12.87
CA SER A 161 2.75 -15.48 -13.64
C SER A 161 2.19 -16.83 -13.20
N LEU A 162 1.40 -16.90 -12.13
CA LEU A 162 0.82 -18.16 -11.63
C LEU A 162 -0.48 -18.48 -12.40
N PRO A 163 -0.52 -19.60 -13.14
CA PRO A 163 -1.71 -19.96 -13.92
C PRO A 163 -2.97 -20.11 -13.07
N ALA A 164 -2.84 -20.66 -11.86
CA ALA A 164 -3.96 -20.84 -10.93
C ALA A 164 -4.55 -19.49 -10.48
N TYR A 165 -3.70 -18.51 -10.18
CA TYR A 165 -4.15 -17.18 -9.76
C TYR A 165 -4.82 -16.42 -10.92
N VAL A 166 -4.24 -16.50 -12.12
CA VAL A 166 -4.82 -15.88 -13.34
C VAL A 166 -6.19 -16.49 -13.65
N ALA A 167 -6.33 -17.81 -13.55
CA ALA A 167 -7.61 -18.48 -13.78
C ALA A 167 -8.68 -18.02 -12.77
N ILE A 168 -8.34 -17.94 -11.48
CA ILE A 168 -9.25 -17.49 -10.42
C ILE A 168 -9.65 -16.02 -10.64
N THR A 169 -8.71 -15.14 -10.93
CA THR A 169 -9.00 -13.71 -11.12
C THR A 169 -9.76 -13.42 -12.41
N THR A 170 -9.52 -14.21 -13.46
CA THR A 170 -10.21 -14.07 -14.75
C THR A 170 -11.63 -14.64 -14.72
N HIS A 171 -11.81 -15.80 -14.08
CA HIS A 171 -13.09 -16.53 -14.12
C HIS A 171 -13.88 -16.50 -12.81
N GLY A 172 -13.27 -16.08 -11.69
CA GLY A 172 -13.91 -16.08 -10.37
C GLY A 172 -15.14 -15.19 -10.31
N LEU A 173 -15.11 -14.02 -10.96
CA LEU A 173 -16.28 -13.14 -11.10
C LEU A 173 -17.40 -13.79 -11.92
N THR A 174 -17.08 -14.65 -12.89
CA THR A 174 -18.06 -15.40 -13.69
C THR A 174 -18.65 -16.55 -12.88
N ALA A 175 -17.86 -17.21 -12.04
CA ALA A 175 -18.29 -18.32 -11.19
C ALA A 175 -19.16 -17.88 -9.99
N LEU A 176 -19.09 -16.61 -9.58
CA LEU A 176 -19.88 -16.04 -8.48
C LEU A 176 -21.20 -15.41 -8.93
N ARG A 177 -21.50 -15.43 -10.23
CA ARG A 177 -22.83 -15.06 -10.74
C ARG A 177 -23.74 -16.30 -10.71
N PRO A 178 -24.88 -16.27 -9.98
CA PRO A 178 -25.83 -17.37 -9.95
C PRO A 178 -26.52 -17.59 -11.30
#